data_AF-A0A973LU12-F1
#
_entry.id   AF-A0A973LU12-F1
#
_cell.length_a   1.000
_cell.length_b   1.000
_cell.length_c   1.000
_cell.angle_alpha   90.00
_cell.angle_beta   90.00
_cell.angle_gamma   90.00
#
_symmetry.space_group_name_H-M   'P 1'
#
loop_
_entity.id
_entity.type
_entity.pdbx_description
1 polymer ?
#
loop_
_entity_poly.entity_id
_entity_poly.type
_entity_poly.pdbx_seq_one_letter_code
_entity_poly.pdbx_strand_id
1 'polypeptide(L)'
;MPQTPEEESLGSLVAQASSHISDLVRSEIELAKAEFRFDAKRVGTAAGLFAAAAFMAHLCLILASFTIAYVLAQWLPNWLAFLIVTVFYLVAAGLLVLIGVRRLKGLAGMRRTARSIKGLKEIATPEEQTLPVPASDTRPVSRDGT
;
A
#
# COMPACT_ATOMS: atom_id res chain seq x y z
N MET A 1 -15.57 -44.69 -39.83
CA MET A 1 -15.43 -45.59 -38.67
C MET A 1 -16.25 -45.01 -37.53
N PRO A 2 -17.09 -45.80 -36.85
CA PRO A 2 -17.86 -45.32 -35.69
C PRO A 2 -16.89 -45.05 -34.53
N GLN A 3 -16.95 -43.84 -33.96
CA GLN A 3 -16.17 -43.43 -32.79
C GLN A 3 -16.85 -44.01 -31.54
N THR A 4 -16.10 -44.70 -30.68
CA THR A 4 -16.63 -45.42 -29.51
C THR A 4 -17.02 -44.46 -28.38
N PRO A 5 -18.19 -44.61 -27.73
CA PRO A 5 -18.70 -43.71 -26.68
C PRO A 5 -17.84 -43.54 -25.42
N GLU A 6 -16.83 -44.38 -25.20
CA GLU A 6 -16.07 -44.44 -23.95
C GLU A 6 -14.98 -43.35 -23.84
N GLU A 7 -14.45 -42.86 -24.97
CA GLU A 7 -13.43 -41.79 -24.98
C GLU A 7 -14.05 -40.39 -24.81
N GLU A 8 -15.34 -40.24 -25.09
CA GLU A 8 -16.12 -39.01 -24.87
C GLU A 8 -16.47 -38.78 -23.38
N SER A 9 -16.31 -39.80 -22.53
CA SER A 9 -16.73 -39.82 -21.12
C SER A 9 -15.68 -39.26 -20.14
N LEU A 10 -14.44 -39.74 -20.17
CA LEU A 10 -13.41 -39.29 -19.23
C LEU A 10 -12.91 -37.87 -19.53
N GLY A 11 -12.78 -37.53 -20.82
CA GLY A 11 -12.42 -36.18 -21.26
C GLY A 11 -13.48 -35.14 -20.92
N SER A 12 -14.77 -35.50 -21.05
CA SER A 12 -15.87 -34.60 -20.68
C SER A 12 -16.02 -34.43 -19.17
N LEU A 13 -15.77 -35.47 -18.36
CA LEU A 13 -15.75 -35.35 -16.89
C LEU A 13 -14.63 -34.44 -16.40
N VAL A 14 -13.42 -34.57 -16.94
CA VAL A 14 -12.28 -33.70 -16.59
C VAL A 14 -12.53 -32.26 -17.03
N ALA A 15 -13.10 -32.06 -18.22
CA ALA A 15 -13.50 -30.74 -18.70
C ALA A 15 -14.58 -30.10 -17.81
N GLN A 16 -15.58 -30.88 -17.37
CA GLN A 16 -16.66 -30.40 -16.50
C GLN A 16 -16.16 -30.08 -15.08
N ALA A 17 -15.29 -30.91 -14.50
CA ALA A 17 -14.65 -30.63 -13.22
C ALA A 17 -13.77 -29.37 -13.27
N SER A 18 -13.02 -29.18 -14.36
CA SER A 18 -12.20 -27.98 -14.59
C SER A 18 -13.07 -26.72 -14.74
N SER A 19 -14.24 -26.84 -15.37
CA SER A 19 -15.23 -25.76 -15.46
C SER A 19 -15.74 -25.37 -14.07
N HIS A 20 -16.15 -26.33 -13.24
CA HIS A 20 -16.69 -26.04 -11.90
C HIS A 20 -15.67 -25.36 -10.97
N ILE A 21 -14.40 -25.77 -11.06
CA ILE A 21 -13.31 -25.11 -10.32
C ILE A 21 -13.15 -23.66 -10.81
N SER A 22 -13.22 -23.44 -12.13
CA SER A 22 -13.13 -22.11 -12.72
C SER A 22 -14.29 -21.21 -12.27
N ASP A 23 -15.50 -21.77 -12.14
CA ASP A 23 -16.68 -21.07 -11.64
C ASP A 23 -16.57 -20.72 -10.16
N LEU A 24 -16.04 -21.62 -9.33
CA LEU A 24 -15.81 -21.37 -7.91
C LEU A 24 -14.79 -20.24 -7.70
N VAL A 25 -13.65 -20.30 -8.40
CA VAL A 25 -12.63 -19.24 -8.35
C VAL A 25 -13.19 -17.90 -8.80
N ARG A 26 -13.98 -17.88 -9.87
CA ARG A 26 -14.64 -16.65 -10.33
C ARG A 26 -15.62 -16.13 -9.27
N SER A 27 -16.37 -17.00 -8.61
CA SER A 27 -17.29 -16.61 -7.53
C SER A 27 -16.58 -16.04 -6.31
N GLU A 28 -15.44 -16.60 -5.89
CA GLU A 28 -14.63 -16.07 -4.79
C GLU A 28 -14.05 -14.70 -5.14
N ILE A 29 -13.59 -14.51 -6.39
CA ILE A 29 -13.10 -13.22 -6.87
C ILE A 29 -14.24 -12.20 -6.90
N GLU A 30 -15.43 -12.57 -7.36
CA GLU A 30 -16.60 -11.69 -7.38
C GLU A 30 -17.03 -11.30 -5.97
N LEU A 31 -17.02 -12.24 -5.02
CA LEU A 31 -17.31 -11.98 -3.62
C LEU A 31 -16.26 -11.07 -2.98
N ALA A 32 -14.97 -11.39 -3.15
CA ALA A 32 -13.87 -10.57 -2.65
C ALA A 32 -13.91 -9.15 -3.25
N LYS A 33 -14.30 -9.03 -4.52
CA LYS A 33 -14.50 -7.72 -5.18
C LYS A 33 -15.70 -6.98 -4.61
N ALA A 34 -16.78 -7.67 -4.27
CA ALA A 34 -17.95 -7.08 -3.64
C ALA A 34 -17.62 -6.58 -2.22
N GLU A 35 -16.95 -7.41 -1.42
CA GLU A 35 -16.49 -7.06 -0.07
C GLU A 35 -15.48 -5.90 -0.10
N PHE A 36 -14.49 -5.96 -1.00
CA PHE A 36 -13.54 -4.87 -1.19
C PHE A 36 -14.22 -3.56 -1.59
N ARG A 37 -15.23 -3.59 -2.47
CA ARG A 37 -16.00 -2.38 -2.84
C ARG A 37 -16.77 -1.82 -1.65
N PHE A 38 -17.36 -2.69 -0.83
CA PHE A 38 -18.07 -2.29 0.38
C PHE A 38 -17.12 -1.63 1.39
N ASP A 39 -15.97 -2.25 1.64
CA ASP A 39 -14.94 -1.71 2.51
C ASP A 39 -14.32 -0.43 1.96
N ALA A 40 -14.00 -0.38 0.67
CA ALA A 40 -13.47 0.82 0.03
C ALA A 40 -14.43 2.00 0.12
N LYS A 41 -15.75 1.76 -0.02
CA LYS A 41 -16.75 2.80 0.17
C LYS A 41 -16.78 3.28 1.62
N ARG A 42 -16.77 2.36 2.59
CA ARG A 42 -16.80 2.70 4.02
C ARG A 42 -15.55 3.48 4.44
N VAL A 43 -14.38 3.01 4.03
CA VAL A 43 -13.10 3.71 4.25
C VAL A 43 -13.09 5.06 3.53
N GLY A 44 -13.59 5.14 2.30
CA GLY A 44 -13.68 6.38 1.54
C GLY A 44 -14.59 7.42 2.20
N THR A 45 -15.78 7.00 2.67
CA THR A 45 -16.69 7.88 3.43
C THR A 45 -16.05 8.33 4.74
N ALA A 46 -15.45 7.42 5.50
CA ALA A 46 -14.77 7.76 6.75
C ALA A 46 -13.62 8.74 6.52
N ALA A 47 -12.77 8.50 5.51
CA ALA A 47 -11.68 9.39 5.14
C ALA A 47 -12.20 10.78 4.73
N GLY A 48 -13.29 10.84 3.97
CA GLY A 48 -13.96 12.10 3.61
C GLY A 48 -14.46 12.87 4.83
N LEU A 49 -15.13 12.18 5.77
CA LEU A 49 -15.62 12.78 7.01
C LEU A 49 -14.46 13.27 7.90
N PHE A 50 -13.40 12.48 8.05
CA PHE A 50 -12.22 12.90 8.80
C PHE A 50 -11.49 14.07 8.15
N ALA A 51 -11.41 14.12 6.82
CA ALA A 51 -10.85 15.26 6.10
C ALA A 51 -11.68 16.54 6.33
N ALA A 52 -13.01 16.43 6.22
CA ALA A 52 -13.92 17.55 6.49
C ALA A 52 -13.83 18.00 7.95
N ALA A 53 -13.78 17.08 8.91
CA ALA A 53 -13.64 17.38 10.33
C ALA A 53 -12.27 18.04 10.63
N ALA A 54 -11.19 17.54 10.04
CA ALA A 54 -9.86 18.12 10.20
C ALA A 54 -9.79 19.55 9.61
N PHE A 55 -10.40 19.77 8.44
CA PHE A 55 -10.53 21.10 7.87
C PHE A 55 -11.32 22.01 8.81
N MET A 56 -12.50 21.59 9.26
CA MET A 56 -13.34 22.41 10.13
C MET A 56 -12.67 22.72 11.48
N ALA A 57 -11.97 21.75 12.07
CA ALA A 57 -11.15 21.95 13.26
C ALA A 57 -10.02 22.97 13.01
N HIS A 58 -9.41 22.97 11.82
CA HIS A 58 -8.40 23.96 11.46
C HIS A 58 -8.99 25.37 11.36
N LEU A 59 -10.19 25.54 10.79
CA LEU A 59 -10.88 26.84 10.76
C LEU A 59 -11.22 27.31 12.18
N CYS A 60 -11.74 26.42 13.03
CA CYS A 60 -11.99 26.72 14.44
C CYS A 60 -10.71 27.13 15.17
N LEU A 61 -9.58 26.47 14.89
CA LEU A 61 -8.29 26.82 15.46
C LEU A 61 -7.85 28.24 15.07
N ILE A 62 -8.05 28.63 13.81
CA ILE A 62 -7.76 29.99 13.34
C ILE A 62 -8.62 31.00 14.10
N LEU A 63 -9.94 30.79 14.16
CA LEU A 63 -10.84 31.69 14.88
C LEU A 63 -10.53 31.75 16.38
N ALA A 64 -10.26 30.60 17.01
CA ALA A 64 -9.85 30.53 18.41
C ALA A 64 -8.54 31.29 18.66
N SER A 65 -7.61 31.28 17.70
CA SER A 65 -6.36 32.04 17.80
C SER A 65 -6.63 33.54 17.90
N PHE A 66 -7.54 34.07 17.06
CA PHE A 66 -7.97 35.46 17.15
C PHE A 66 -8.69 35.73 18.48
N THR A 67 -9.61 34.87 18.89
CA THR A 67 -10.32 35.03 20.17
C THR A 67 -9.35 35.13 21.34
N ILE A 68 -8.38 34.22 21.44
CA ILE A 68 -7.37 34.23 22.50
C ILE A 68 -6.52 35.50 22.42
N ALA A 69 -6.05 35.87 21.22
CA ALA A 69 -5.25 37.09 21.05
C ALA A 69 -6.02 38.35 21.46
N TYR A 70 -7.29 38.49 21.09
CA TYR A 70 -8.12 39.64 21.45
C TYR A 70 -8.47 39.68 22.94
N VAL A 71 -8.63 38.52 23.58
CA VAL A 71 -8.80 38.43 25.03
C VAL A 71 -7.51 38.89 25.73
N LEU A 72 -6.34 38.39 25.31
CA LEU A 72 -5.05 38.84 25.86
C LEU A 72 -4.80 40.33 25.62
N ALA A 73 -5.25 40.86 24.49
CA ALA A 73 -5.12 42.27 24.14
C ALA A 73 -5.92 43.21 25.06
N GLN A 74 -6.80 42.70 25.93
CA GLN A 74 -7.46 43.53 26.96
C GLN A 74 -6.46 44.03 28.02
N TRP A 75 -5.34 43.34 28.21
CA TRP A 75 -4.32 43.68 29.22
C TRP A 75 -2.94 43.99 28.62
N LEU A 76 -2.71 43.69 27.34
CA LEU A 76 -1.43 43.88 26.65
C LEU A 76 -1.62 44.59 25.29
N PRO A 77 -0.57 45.23 24.74
CA PRO A 77 -0.61 45.72 23.36
C PRO A 77 -0.93 44.59 22.37
N ASN A 78 -1.73 44.90 21.34
CA ASN A 78 -2.16 43.93 20.32
C ASN A 78 -1.01 43.08 19.78
N TRP A 79 0.10 43.72 19.38
CA TRP A 79 1.25 43.02 18.79
C TRP A 79 1.83 41.95 19.72
N LEU A 80 1.87 42.21 21.03
CA LEU A 80 2.44 41.30 22.02
C LEU A 80 1.49 40.13 22.31
N ALA A 81 0.18 40.39 22.33
CA ALA A 81 -0.83 39.33 22.47
C ALA A 81 -0.75 38.31 21.32
N PHE A 82 -0.68 38.77 20.07
CA PHE A 82 -0.52 37.89 18.90
C PHE A 82 0.83 37.14 18.91
N LEU A 83 1.90 37.78 19.39
CA LEU A 83 3.21 37.14 19.52
C LEU A 83 3.20 36.01 20.55
N ILE A 84 2.55 36.20 21.70
CA ILE A 84 2.40 35.15 22.73
C ILE A 84 1.66 33.94 22.16
N VAL A 85 0.53 34.16 21.46
CA VAL A 85 -0.25 33.07 20.84
C VAL A 85 0.58 32.34 19.78
N THR A 86 1.40 33.06 19.02
CA THR A 86 2.29 32.47 18.01
C THR A 86 3.37 31.60 18.64
N VAL A 87 4.03 32.08 19.70
CA VAL A 87 5.03 31.31 20.43
C VAL A 87 4.41 30.06 21.06
N PHE A 88 3.20 30.17 21.63
CA PHE A 88 2.45 29.03 22.15
C PHE A 88 2.24 27.95 21.08
N TYR A 89 1.79 28.31 19.88
CA TYR A 89 1.61 27.35 18.79
C TYR A 89 2.93 26.78 18.27
N LEU A 90 4.02 27.55 18.23
CA LEU A 90 5.34 27.04 17.87
C LEU A 90 5.83 25.97 18.86
N VAL A 91 5.63 26.19 20.16
CA VAL A 91 5.97 25.20 21.20
C VAL A 91 5.10 23.95 21.05
N ALA A 92 3.80 24.11 20.87
CA ALA A 92 2.88 22.99 20.65
C ALA A 92 3.27 22.19 19.38
N ALA A 93 3.51 22.87 18.26
CA ALA A 93 3.94 22.23 17.01
C ALA A 93 5.27 21.48 17.17
N GLY A 94 6.26 22.09 17.84
CA GLY A 94 7.53 21.44 18.16
C GLY A 94 7.35 20.16 18.98
N LEU A 95 6.46 20.18 19.98
CA LEU A 95 6.16 19.01 20.80
C LEU A 95 5.45 17.91 19.99
N LEU A 96 4.47 18.28 19.14
CA LEU A 96 3.78 17.35 18.26
C LEU A 96 4.75 16.67 17.28
N VAL A 97 5.65 17.44 16.65
CA VAL A 97 6.70 16.91 15.76
C VAL A 97 7.61 15.95 16.53
N LEU A 98 8.03 16.32 17.74
CA LEU A 98 8.89 15.49 18.58
C LEU A 98 8.23 14.14 18.92
N ILE A 99 6.96 14.16 19.32
CA ILE A 99 6.19 12.94 19.62
C ILE A 99 5.98 12.10 18.36
N GLY A 100 5.65 12.74 17.24
CA GLY A 100 5.47 12.07 15.95
C GLY A 100 6.73 11.35 15.49
N VAL A 101 7.88 12.03 15.54
CA VAL A 101 9.19 11.45 15.21
C VAL A 101 9.54 10.29 16.15
N ARG A 102 9.25 10.42 17.46
CA ARG A 102 9.48 9.34 18.43
C ARG A 102 8.62 8.11 18.13
N ARG A 103 7.34 8.28 17.81
CA ARG A 103 6.45 7.18 17.44
C ARG A 103 6.88 6.50 16.13
N LEU A 104 7.27 7.27 15.13
CA LEU A 104 7.76 6.74 13.85
C LEU A 104 9.09 5.99 13.97
N LYS A 105 9.98 6.43 14.88
CA LYS A 105 11.23 5.69 15.18
C LYS A 105 10.96 4.32 15.79
N GLY A 106 9.88 4.17 16.57
CA GLY A 106 9.44 2.87 17.09
C GLY A 106 8.93 1.91 16.01
N LEU A 107 8.41 2.45 14.89
CA LEU A 107 7.87 1.69 13.75
C LEU A 107 8.94 1.30 12.72
N ALA A 108 10.21 1.19 13.13
CA ALA A 108 11.37 0.90 12.27
C ALA A 108 11.23 -0.35 11.37
N GLY A 109 10.26 -1.24 11.64
CA GLY A 109 9.90 -2.36 10.78
C GLY A 109 9.47 -1.96 9.35
N MET A 110 8.74 -0.85 9.18
CA MET A 110 8.22 -0.43 7.87
C MET A 110 9.32 -0.04 6.87
N ARG A 111 10.44 0.50 7.38
CA ARG A 111 11.63 0.82 6.57
C ARG A 111 12.36 -0.43 6.07
N ARG A 112 12.25 -1.56 6.80
CA ARG A 112 12.81 -2.85 6.37
C ARG A 112 11.95 -3.42 5.25
N THR A 113 10.63 -3.40 5.37
CA THR A 113 9.69 -3.84 4.32
C THR A 113 9.85 -3.04 3.03
N ALA A 114 9.98 -1.70 3.12
CA ALA A 114 10.24 -0.86 1.96
C ALA A 114 11.59 -1.17 1.28
N ARG A 115 12.62 -1.55 2.06
CA ARG A 115 13.94 -1.94 1.54
C ARG A 115 13.91 -3.32 0.90
N SER A 116 13.17 -4.27 1.46
CA SER A 116 12.96 -5.59 0.88
C SER A 116 12.25 -5.51 -0.49
N ILE A 117 11.21 -4.67 -0.62
CA ILE A 117 10.52 -4.46 -1.90
C ILE A 117 11.45 -3.81 -2.94
N LYS A 118 12.32 -2.89 -2.52
CA LYS A 118 13.31 -2.26 -3.40
C LYS A 118 14.38 -3.26 -3.87
N GLY A 119 14.87 -4.11 -2.98
CA GLY A 119 15.79 -5.20 -3.32
C GLY A 119 15.16 -6.17 -4.32
N LEU A 120 13.90 -6.58 -4.10
CA LEU A 120 13.15 -7.43 -5.03
C LEU A 120 12.93 -6.80 -6.41
N LYS A 121 12.81 -5.47 -6.50
CA LYS A 121 12.73 -4.76 -7.77
C LYS A 121 14.08 -4.71 -8.49
N GLU A 122 15.17 -4.62 -7.75
CA GLU A 122 16.54 -4.59 -8.29
C GLU A 122 16.94 -5.96 -8.87
N ILE A 123 16.61 -7.07 -8.21
CA ILE A 123 16.79 -8.42 -8.80
C ILE A 123 15.82 -8.74 -9.93
N ALA A 124 14.62 -8.14 -9.95
CA ALA A 124 13.64 -8.32 -11.03
C ALA A 124 13.82 -7.35 -12.20
N THR A 125 14.80 -6.44 -12.13
CA THR A 125 15.21 -5.59 -13.25
C THR A 125 16.52 -6.18 -13.78
N PRO A 126 16.48 -7.04 -14.82
CA PRO A 126 17.70 -7.48 -15.46
C PRO A 126 18.27 -6.26 -16.16
N GLU A 127 19.25 -5.60 -15.54
CA GLU A 127 20.36 -5.17 -16.36
C GLU A 127 20.91 -6.45 -16.99
N GLU A 128 21.05 -6.42 -18.30
CA GLU A 128 21.51 -7.47 -19.18
C GLU A 128 22.88 -7.98 -18.73
N GLN A 129 22.91 -8.76 -17.64
CA GLN A 129 24.03 -9.60 -17.29
C GLN A 129 24.06 -10.68 -18.35
N THR A 130 24.80 -10.36 -19.40
CA THR A 130 25.60 -11.27 -20.21
C THR A 130 26.38 -12.18 -19.28
N LEU A 131 25.69 -13.17 -18.71
CA LEU A 131 26.33 -14.31 -18.10
C LEU A 131 27.22 -14.91 -19.19
N PRO A 132 28.53 -15.11 -18.95
CA PRO A 132 29.34 -15.90 -19.84
C PRO A 132 28.68 -17.27 -19.88
N VAL A 133 28.01 -17.59 -20.99
CA VAL A 133 27.56 -18.95 -21.28
C VAL A 133 28.84 -19.78 -21.20
N PRO A 134 28.99 -20.69 -20.22
CA PRO A 134 30.14 -21.56 -20.21
C PRO A 134 30.07 -22.34 -21.53
N ALA A 135 31.08 -22.13 -22.37
CA ALA A 135 31.18 -22.76 -23.67
C ALA A 135 30.93 -24.26 -23.48
N SER A 136 29.84 -24.75 -24.07
CA SER A 136 29.55 -26.18 -24.11
C SER A 136 30.72 -26.84 -24.83
N ASP A 137 31.59 -27.52 -24.09
CA ASP A 137 32.63 -28.39 -24.64
C ASP A 137 31.94 -29.59 -25.29
N THR A 138 31.44 -29.40 -26.50
CA THR A 138 30.93 -30.47 -27.36
C THR A 138 32.12 -31.19 -27.96
N ARG A 139 32.82 -32.01 -27.16
CA ARG A 139 33.69 -33.03 -27.74
C ARG A 139 32.81 -34.11 -28.37
N PRO A 140 33.02 -34.45 -29.65
CA PRO A 140 32.33 -35.58 -30.26
C PRO A 140 32.78 -36.85 -29.53
N VAL A 141 31.83 -37.56 -28.92
CA VAL A 141 32.03 -38.91 -28.42
C VAL A 141 32.35 -39.78 -29.64
N SER A 142 33.63 -40.09 -29.82
CA SER A 142 34.08 -41.08 -30.79
C SER A 142 33.59 -42.44 -30.33
N ARG A 143 32.53 -42.92 -30.99
CA ARG A 143 32.04 -44.28 -30.89
C ARG A 143 32.94 -45.13 -31.77
N ASP A 144 34.04 -45.61 -31.20
CA ASP A 144 34.82 -46.68 -31.81
C ASP A 144 34.35 -48.01 -31.23
N GLY A 145 33.97 -48.92 -32.12
CA GLY A 145 33.53 -50.25 -31.79
C GLY A 145 34.42 -51.27 -32.47
N THR A 146 35.12 -52.06 -31.66
CA THR A 146 35.53 -53.46 -31.89
C THR A 146 35.93 -54.05 -30.55
#